data_AF-A0A367F6W1-F1
#
_entry.id   AF-A0A367F6W1-F1
#
_cell.length_a   1.000
_cell.length_b   1.000
_cell.length_c   1.000
_cell.angle_alpha   90.00
_cell.angle_beta   90.00
_cell.angle_gamma   90.00
#
_symmetry.space_group_name_H-M   'P 1'
#
loop_
_entity.id
_entity.type
_entity.pdbx_description
1 polymer ?
#
loop_
_entity_poly.entity_id
_entity_poly.type
_entity_poly.pdbx_seq_one_letter_code
_entity_poly.pdbx_strand_id
1 'polypeptide(L)'
;MNAYQPRHGSVPRGEDPGGCLTAVVRWPVRIVMFVLVLPVRMVWDGLRLAWRAFARGVLVPVGRGLAWLGRTCVVAPAGWLWRNLLAPVCSGVALVLTWTAKILFVWPWAGLWRYVLVPAGHGLAAAGRGLAAAGRGLARAGRALAGGIASLGRALVVVPAGWLYAHLLAPLTRGTGRGLGLLGRYLLVLPAVLLWRRGLAPTGRGVGALAAWLWRWLAVAPAVGLHRHVLTPLGHAVVAVVRGTGAALAWLGRHLCVLPALALHRWVLTPLGRGLALLVREIAGAAVVAWQVAGRVMAALFHAVGRGLYVLLIVPCVALWRYVLAPAGRALRTWMWRPTARAARATGRALRDAGRAVGGSLRDAGRAVGAALAAARSSFRATRSELRRALVGAPRSREREPLP
;
A
#
# COMPACT_ATOMS: atom_id res chain seq x y z
N MET A 1 25.10 -13.60 7.31
CA MET A 1 25.86 -14.80 7.72
C MET A 1 27.14 -14.87 6.90
N ASN A 2 28.19 -14.16 7.34
CA ASN A 2 29.52 -14.22 6.75
C ASN A 2 30.34 -15.21 7.58
N ALA A 3 30.71 -16.33 6.97
CA ALA A 3 31.54 -17.36 7.60
C ALA A 3 32.98 -16.83 7.73
N TYR A 4 33.41 -16.66 8.97
CA TYR A 4 34.79 -16.42 9.36
C TYR A 4 35.57 -17.74 9.30
N GLN A 5 36.57 -17.83 8.42
CA GLN A 5 37.55 -18.92 8.37
C GLN A 5 38.94 -18.34 8.66
N PRO A 6 39.58 -18.67 9.79
CA PRO A 6 40.99 -18.38 10.02
C PRO A 6 41.83 -19.54 9.50
N ARG A 7 42.68 -19.31 8.50
CA ARG A 7 43.78 -20.22 8.14
C ARG A 7 45.12 -19.51 8.36
N HIS A 8 45.68 -19.68 9.56
CA HIS A 8 47.13 -19.60 9.76
C HIS A 8 47.64 -21.03 9.97
N GLY A 9 47.91 -21.72 8.87
CA GLY A 9 48.81 -22.87 8.86
C GLY A 9 50.17 -22.37 8.36
N SER A 10 51.12 -22.22 9.27
CA SER A 10 52.53 -22.06 8.94
C SER A 10 53.03 -23.40 8.36
N VAL A 11 53.17 -23.46 7.04
CA VAL A 11 53.85 -24.57 6.36
C VAL A 11 55.36 -24.46 6.65
N PRO A 12 56.03 -25.49 7.18
CA PRO A 12 57.49 -25.51 7.25
C PRO A 12 58.02 -25.58 5.82
N ARG A 13 58.85 -24.59 5.43
CA ARG A 13 59.57 -24.60 4.16
C ARG A 13 60.61 -25.72 4.24
N GLY A 14 60.33 -26.86 3.61
CA GLY A 14 61.38 -27.78 3.19
C GLY A 14 62.17 -27.08 2.09
N GLU A 15 63.47 -26.89 2.31
CA GLU A 15 64.40 -26.56 1.24
C GLU A 15 64.45 -27.72 0.24
N ASP A 16 63.72 -27.58 -0.86
CA ASP A 16 63.85 -28.45 -2.03
C ASP A 16 65.13 -28.06 -2.80
N PRO A 17 66.14 -28.94 -2.93
CA PRO A 17 67.36 -28.67 -3.71
C PRO A 17 67.11 -28.57 -5.24
N GLY A 18 65.87 -28.73 -5.71
CA GLY A 18 65.45 -28.50 -7.10
C GLY A 18 65.18 -27.03 -7.47
N GLY A 19 65.29 -26.11 -6.51
CA GLY A 19 64.98 -24.68 -6.69
C GLY A 19 65.92 -23.93 -7.64
N CYS A 20 67.21 -24.29 -7.72
CA CYS A 20 68.16 -23.55 -8.56
C CYS A 20 68.01 -23.85 -10.06
N LEU A 21 67.83 -25.10 -10.47
CA LEU A 21 67.72 -25.43 -11.91
C LEU A 21 66.38 -24.95 -12.51
N THR A 22 65.29 -25.08 -11.75
CA THR A 22 63.97 -24.58 -12.19
C THR A 22 63.90 -23.04 -12.15
N ALA A 23 64.60 -22.38 -11.21
CA ALA A 23 64.73 -20.93 -11.20
C ALA A 23 65.59 -20.42 -12.36
N VAL A 24 66.71 -21.08 -12.68
CA VAL A 24 67.62 -20.71 -13.78
C VAL A 24 66.97 -20.89 -15.14
N VAL A 25 66.14 -21.93 -15.35
CA VAL A 25 65.40 -22.09 -16.61
C VAL A 25 64.19 -21.14 -16.72
N ARG A 26 63.51 -20.81 -15.61
CA ARG A 26 62.38 -19.86 -15.64
C ARG A 26 62.79 -18.40 -15.72
N TRP A 27 64.00 -18.06 -15.28
CA TRP A 27 64.51 -16.69 -15.32
C TRP A 27 64.56 -16.11 -16.74
N PRO A 28 65.18 -16.75 -17.75
CA PRO A 28 65.23 -16.23 -19.11
C PRO A 28 63.84 -16.16 -19.74
N VAL A 29 62.97 -17.14 -19.49
CA VAL A 29 61.57 -17.09 -19.98
C VAL A 29 60.81 -15.91 -19.38
N ARG A 30 60.98 -15.64 -18.08
CA ARG A 30 60.37 -14.47 -17.42
C ARG A 30 60.96 -13.16 -17.91
N ILE A 31 62.28 -13.10 -18.17
CA ILE A 31 62.92 -11.91 -18.74
C ILE A 31 62.40 -11.66 -20.15
N VAL A 32 62.37 -12.67 -21.04
CA VAL A 32 61.83 -12.51 -22.40
C VAL A 32 60.36 -12.10 -22.34
N MET A 33 59.55 -12.73 -21.47
CA MET A 33 58.17 -12.33 -21.30
C MET A 33 58.05 -10.89 -20.79
N PHE A 34 58.86 -10.45 -19.82
CA PHE A 34 58.82 -9.06 -19.35
C PHE A 34 59.35 -8.06 -20.38
N VAL A 35 60.43 -8.38 -21.09
CA VAL A 35 61.06 -7.49 -22.07
C VAL A 35 60.24 -7.38 -23.34
N LEU A 36 59.47 -8.41 -23.71
CA LEU A 36 58.68 -8.42 -24.94
C LEU A 36 57.19 -8.18 -24.68
N VAL A 37 56.58 -8.87 -23.71
CA VAL A 37 55.14 -8.76 -23.44
C VAL A 37 54.83 -7.47 -22.69
N LEU A 38 55.68 -7.00 -21.77
CA LEU A 38 55.39 -5.78 -21.03
C LEU A 38 55.35 -4.53 -21.91
N PRO A 39 56.30 -4.27 -22.84
CA PRO A 39 56.20 -3.12 -23.74
C PRO A 39 55.07 -3.27 -24.75
N VAL A 40 54.82 -4.47 -25.29
CA VAL A 40 53.65 -4.71 -26.16
C VAL A 40 52.35 -4.40 -25.42
N ARG A 41 52.27 -4.76 -24.14
CA ARG A 41 51.09 -4.49 -23.29
C ARG A 41 50.97 -3.02 -22.92
N MET A 42 52.07 -2.33 -22.68
CA MET A 42 52.12 -0.86 -22.49
C MET A 42 51.65 -0.12 -23.76
N VAL A 43 52.12 -0.55 -24.93
CA VAL A 43 51.67 0.00 -26.23
C VAL A 43 50.18 -0.27 -26.43
N TRP A 44 49.70 -1.46 -26.11
CA TRP A 44 48.29 -1.82 -26.22
C TRP A 44 47.40 -1.03 -25.26
N ASP A 45 47.84 -0.86 -24.02
CA ASP A 45 47.10 -0.10 -23.01
C ASP A 45 47.13 1.42 -23.32
N GLY A 46 48.23 1.93 -23.86
CA GLY A 46 48.34 3.27 -24.41
C GLY A 46 47.41 3.50 -25.60
N LEU A 47 47.36 2.55 -26.54
CA LEU A 47 46.45 2.61 -27.69
C LEU A 47 44.99 2.56 -27.26
N ARG A 48 44.64 1.74 -26.26
CA ARG A 48 43.28 1.71 -25.70
C ARG A 48 42.92 2.99 -24.96
N LEU A 49 43.86 3.63 -24.27
CA LEU A 49 43.66 4.92 -23.64
C LEU A 49 43.45 6.02 -24.67
N ALA A 50 44.29 6.05 -25.72
CA ALA A 50 44.16 6.97 -26.84
C ALA A 50 42.83 6.78 -27.58
N TRP A 51 42.43 5.54 -27.85
CA TRP A 51 41.13 5.22 -28.45
C TRP A 51 39.96 5.67 -27.58
N ARG A 52 40.02 5.44 -26.26
CA ARG A 52 38.98 5.90 -25.32
C ARG A 52 38.94 7.41 -25.18
N ALA A 53 40.05 8.11 -25.33
CA ALA A 53 40.11 9.56 -25.36
C ALA A 53 39.50 10.09 -26.66
N PHE A 54 39.86 9.50 -27.81
CA PHE A 54 39.30 9.85 -29.12
C PHE A 54 37.80 9.59 -29.20
N ALA A 55 37.33 8.43 -28.72
CA ALA A 55 35.92 8.10 -28.68
C ALA A 55 35.11 9.10 -27.82
N ARG A 56 35.65 9.49 -26.65
CA ARG A 56 34.97 10.44 -25.75
C ARG A 56 35.07 11.90 -26.23
N GLY A 57 36.20 12.28 -26.81
CA GLY A 57 36.48 13.65 -27.25
C GLY A 57 35.91 13.99 -28.62
N VAL A 58 35.75 13.01 -29.52
CA VAL A 58 35.35 13.26 -30.91
C VAL A 58 34.09 12.49 -31.28
N LEU A 59 34.05 11.15 -31.11
CA LEU A 59 32.88 10.37 -31.54
C LEU A 59 31.62 10.69 -30.74
N VAL A 60 31.73 10.90 -29.42
CA VAL A 60 30.58 11.23 -28.58
C VAL A 60 29.97 12.60 -28.92
N PRO A 61 30.74 13.70 -29.04
CA PRO A 61 30.17 14.99 -29.44
C PRO A 61 29.67 14.98 -30.89
N VAL A 62 30.38 14.36 -31.83
CA VAL A 62 29.93 14.23 -33.23
C VAL A 62 28.65 13.38 -33.32
N GLY A 63 28.59 12.27 -32.58
CA GLY A 63 27.39 11.42 -32.51
C GLY A 63 26.20 12.13 -31.89
N ARG A 64 26.40 12.97 -30.87
CA ARG A 64 25.33 13.84 -30.34
C ARG A 64 24.91 14.92 -31.33
N GLY A 65 25.86 15.50 -32.06
CA GLY A 65 25.61 16.47 -33.12
C GLY A 65 24.77 15.88 -34.25
N LEU A 66 25.16 14.70 -34.77
CA LEU A 66 24.39 13.97 -35.78
C LEU A 66 23.02 13.54 -35.27
N ALA A 67 22.92 13.04 -34.03
CA ALA A 67 21.64 12.66 -33.44
C ALA A 67 20.72 13.86 -33.16
N TRP A 68 21.30 15.04 -32.94
CA TRP A 68 20.55 16.30 -32.87
C TRP A 68 20.09 16.74 -34.25
N LEU A 69 20.96 16.73 -35.26
CA LEU A 69 20.61 17.02 -36.65
C LEU A 69 19.52 16.08 -37.18
N GLY A 70 19.64 14.77 -36.95
CA GLY A 70 18.60 13.81 -37.36
C GLY A 70 17.27 14.06 -36.65
N ARG A 71 17.29 14.36 -35.35
CA ARG A 71 16.05 14.67 -34.61
C ARG A 71 15.42 15.99 -35.05
N THR A 72 16.22 17.01 -35.34
CA THR A 72 15.72 18.34 -35.68
C THR A 72 15.32 18.44 -37.16
N CYS A 73 16.08 17.82 -38.07
CA CYS A 73 15.83 17.90 -39.52
C CYS A 73 14.91 16.81 -40.05
N VAL A 74 14.77 15.66 -39.37
CA VAL A 74 13.91 14.57 -39.85
C VAL A 74 12.73 14.36 -38.90
N VAL A 75 13.01 14.15 -37.61
CA VAL A 75 11.94 13.77 -36.66
C VAL A 75 11.02 14.94 -36.32
N ALA A 76 11.55 16.15 -36.17
CA ALA A 76 10.72 17.33 -35.87
C ALA A 76 9.79 17.71 -37.04
N PRO A 77 10.25 17.81 -38.31
CA PRO A 77 9.34 18.08 -39.42
C PRO A 77 8.42 16.90 -39.72
N ALA A 78 8.89 15.64 -39.62
CA ALA A 78 7.99 14.48 -39.77
C ALA A 78 6.92 14.45 -38.68
N GLY A 79 7.28 14.78 -37.44
CA GLY A 79 6.33 14.87 -36.33
C GLY A 79 5.38 16.08 -36.45
N TRP A 80 5.81 17.17 -37.06
CA TRP A 80 4.94 18.31 -37.39
C TRP A 80 3.98 17.96 -38.52
N LEU A 81 4.46 17.31 -39.58
CA LEU A 81 3.66 16.83 -40.71
C LEU A 81 2.62 15.79 -40.27
N TRP A 82 3.03 14.86 -39.39
CA TRP A 82 2.12 13.88 -38.80
C TRP A 82 1.01 14.55 -37.99
N ARG A 83 1.35 15.52 -37.14
CA ARG A 83 0.38 16.18 -36.25
C ARG A 83 -0.55 17.15 -36.97
N ASN A 84 -0.06 17.88 -37.98
CA ASN A 84 -0.83 18.92 -38.65
C ASN A 84 -1.49 18.48 -39.95
N LEU A 85 -0.97 17.47 -40.64
CA LEU A 85 -1.58 16.96 -41.87
C LEU A 85 -2.18 15.57 -41.69
N LEU A 86 -1.39 14.55 -41.30
CA LEU A 86 -1.91 13.18 -41.30
C LEU A 86 -2.94 12.93 -40.20
N ALA A 87 -2.74 13.43 -38.98
CA ALA A 87 -3.68 13.23 -37.89
C ALA A 87 -5.09 13.81 -38.18
N PRO A 88 -5.24 15.07 -38.66
CA PRO A 88 -6.57 15.58 -39.01
C PRO A 88 -7.15 14.90 -40.25
N VAL A 89 -6.34 14.53 -41.24
CA VAL A 89 -6.83 13.81 -42.44
C VAL A 89 -7.33 12.41 -42.05
N CYS A 90 -6.57 11.64 -41.28
CA CYS A 90 -7.00 10.33 -40.80
C CYS A 90 -8.23 10.42 -39.90
N SER A 91 -8.31 11.45 -39.05
CA SER A 91 -9.48 11.67 -38.20
C SER A 91 -10.72 12.04 -39.01
N GLY A 92 -10.56 12.89 -40.04
CA GLY A 92 -11.62 13.23 -40.97
C GLY A 92 -12.13 12.02 -41.74
N VAL A 93 -11.21 11.20 -42.28
CA VAL A 93 -11.56 9.96 -42.97
C VAL A 93 -12.26 8.97 -42.03
N ALA A 94 -11.79 8.81 -40.79
CA ALA A 94 -12.43 7.93 -39.80
C ALA A 94 -13.84 8.41 -39.41
N LEU A 95 -14.03 9.73 -39.27
CA LEU A 95 -15.34 10.34 -39.05
C LEU A 95 -16.29 10.06 -40.21
N VAL A 96 -15.82 10.27 -41.44
CA VAL A 96 -16.62 9.99 -42.65
C VAL A 96 -16.98 8.50 -42.70
N LEU A 97 -16.01 7.60 -42.53
CA LEU A 97 -16.24 6.16 -42.59
C LEU A 97 -17.24 5.69 -41.51
N THR A 98 -17.10 6.19 -40.28
CA THR A 98 -17.99 5.84 -39.17
C THR A 98 -19.39 6.43 -39.34
N TRP A 99 -19.51 7.63 -39.89
CA TRP A 99 -20.80 8.23 -40.26
C TRP A 99 -21.48 7.45 -41.38
N THR A 100 -20.75 7.12 -42.44
CA THR A 100 -21.26 6.32 -43.55
C THR A 100 -21.71 4.95 -43.05
N ALA A 101 -20.93 4.27 -42.21
CA ALA A 101 -21.33 3.01 -41.60
C ALA A 101 -22.60 3.16 -40.74
N LYS A 102 -22.74 4.24 -39.96
CA LYS A 102 -23.96 4.52 -39.21
C LYS A 102 -25.17 4.78 -40.10
N ILE A 103 -25.00 5.55 -41.18
CA ILE A 103 -26.08 5.84 -42.13
C ILE A 103 -26.47 4.59 -42.91
N LEU A 104 -25.52 3.76 -43.33
CA LEU A 104 -25.80 2.61 -44.18
C LEU A 104 -26.32 1.41 -43.38
N PHE A 105 -25.88 1.24 -42.13
CA PHE A 105 -26.16 0.04 -41.36
C PHE A 105 -27.12 0.31 -40.20
N VAL A 106 -26.82 1.31 -39.36
CA VAL A 106 -27.55 1.53 -38.11
C VAL A 106 -28.90 2.20 -38.35
N TRP A 107 -28.94 3.24 -39.19
CA TRP A 107 -30.17 3.98 -39.46
C TRP A 107 -31.22 3.17 -40.23
N PRO A 108 -30.89 2.38 -41.26
CA PRO A 108 -31.87 1.58 -41.98
C PRO A 108 -32.39 0.45 -41.12
N TRP A 109 -31.53 -0.19 -40.32
CA TRP A 109 -31.96 -1.20 -39.36
C TRP A 109 -32.83 -0.61 -38.25
N ALA A 110 -32.45 0.55 -37.70
CA ALA A 110 -33.26 1.25 -36.71
C ALA A 110 -34.60 1.71 -37.29
N GLY A 111 -34.62 2.16 -38.56
CA GLY A 111 -35.82 2.48 -39.31
C GLY A 111 -36.71 1.27 -39.50
N LEU A 112 -36.17 0.14 -39.96
CA LEU A 112 -36.87 -1.12 -40.09
C LEU A 112 -37.49 -1.56 -38.74
N TRP A 113 -36.72 -1.41 -37.66
CA TRP A 113 -37.19 -1.76 -36.33
C TRP A 113 -38.36 -0.86 -35.89
N ARG A 114 -38.25 0.46 -36.10
CA ARG A 114 -39.26 1.45 -35.70
C ARG A 114 -40.52 1.43 -36.57
N TYR A 115 -40.37 1.24 -37.87
CA TYR A 115 -41.46 1.37 -38.84
C TYR A 115 -42.07 0.04 -39.25
N VAL A 116 -41.38 -1.09 -39.06
CA VAL A 116 -41.90 -2.41 -39.44
C VAL A 116 -42.09 -3.31 -38.21
N LEU A 117 -41.05 -3.54 -37.41
CA LEU A 117 -41.16 -4.48 -36.29
C LEU A 117 -42.08 -3.99 -35.17
N VAL A 118 -41.97 -2.72 -34.76
CA VAL A 118 -42.82 -2.15 -33.72
C VAL A 118 -44.32 -2.18 -34.10
N PRO A 119 -44.74 -1.69 -35.29
CA PRO A 119 -46.14 -1.78 -35.68
C PRO A 119 -46.59 -3.23 -35.95
N ALA A 120 -45.75 -4.11 -36.47
CA ALA A 120 -46.08 -5.53 -36.60
C ALA A 120 -46.30 -6.19 -35.23
N GLY A 121 -45.46 -5.87 -34.24
CA GLY A 121 -45.63 -6.35 -32.85
C GLY A 121 -46.92 -5.82 -32.21
N HIS A 122 -47.26 -4.55 -32.44
CA HIS A 122 -48.54 -4.00 -31.99
C HIS A 122 -49.75 -4.65 -32.70
N GLY A 123 -49.63 -4.96 -33.99
CA GLY A 123 -50.64 -5.66 -34.77
C GLY A 123 -50.88 -7.09 -34.27
N LEU A 124 -49.81 -7.85 -34.04
CA LEU A 124 -49.86 -9.21 -33.46
C LEU A 124 -50.44 -9.21 -32.05
N ALA A 125 -50.05 -8.23 -31.21
CA ALA A 125 -50.60 -8.08 -29.87
C ALA A 125 -52.10 -7.69 -29.88
N ALA A 126 -52.53 -6.87 -30.86
CA ALA A 126 -53.94 -6.54 -31.05
C ALA A 126 -54.74 -7.75 -31.53
N ALA A 127 -54.20 -8.55 -32.45
CA ALA A 127 -54.80 -9.80 -32.91
C ALA A 127 -54.96 -10.81 -31.75
N GLY A 128 -53.93 -10.99 -30.93
CA GLY A 128 -53.99 -11.83 -29.72
C GLY A 128 -55.03 -11.36 -28.71
N ARG A 129 -55.18 -10.04 -28.54
CA ARG A 129 -56.25 -9.47 -27.69
C ARG A 129 -57.65 -9.71 -28.28
N GLY A 130 -57.80 -9.69 -29.61
CA GLY A 130 -59.03 -10.01 -30.33
C GLY A 130 -59.46 -11.46 -30.12
N LEU A 131 -58.53 -12.40 -30.30
CA LEU A 131 -58.75 -13.83 -30.02
C LEU A 131 -59.11 -14.09 -28.56
N ALA A 132 -58.42 -13.43 -27.62
CA ALA A 132 -58.76 -13.55 -26.20
C ALA A 132 -60.14 -12.95 -25.86
N ALA A 133 -60.56 -11.89 -26.56
CA ALA A 133 -61.90 -11.32 -26.42
C ALA A 133 -62.97 -12.27 -26.97
N ALA A 134 -62.72 -12.92 -28.11
CA ALA A 134 -63.59 -13.94 -28.68
C ALA A 134 -63.74 -15.16 -27.74
N GLY A 135 -62.63 -15.65 -27.17
CA GLY A 135 -62.67 -16.73 -26.17
C GLY A 135 -63.46 -16.36 -24.90
N ARG A 136 -63.36 -15.11 -24.44
CA ARG A 136 -64.19 -14.59 -23.33
C ARG A 136 -65.67 -14.45 -23.72
N GLY A 137 -65.98 -14.20 -24.98
CA GLY A 137 -67.35 -14.20 -25.51
C GLY A 137 -67.98 -15.58 -25.46
N LEU A 138 -67.26 -16.60 -25.93
CA LEU A 138 -67.68 -18.00 -25.88
C LEU A 138 -67.88 -18.48 -24.44
N ALA A 139 -66.98 -18.13 -23.53
CA ALA A 139 -67.10 -18.46 -22.11
C ALA A 139 -68.25 -17.73 -21.39
N ARG A 140 -68.72 -16.59 -21.92
CA ARG A 140 -69.94 -15.92 -21.43
C ARG A 140 -71.19 -16.57 -21.99
N ALA A 141 -71.19 -16.96 -23.27
CA ALA A 141 -72.28 -17.70 -23.89
C ALA A 141 -72.51 -19.05 -23.18
N GLY A 142 -71.44 -19.79 -22.89
CA GLY A 142 -71.52 -21.05 -22.12
C GLY A 142 -72.06 -20.85 -20.70
N ARG A 143 -71.67 -19.77 -20.02
CA ARG A 143 -72.22 -19.43 -18.69
C ARG A 143 -73.68 -18.97 -18.73
N ALA A 144 -74.10 -18.28 -19.78
CA ALA A 144 -75.49 -17.89 -19.98
C ALA A 144 -76.38 -19.11 -20.26
N LEU A 145 -75.89 -20.08 -21.04
CA LEU A 145 -76.59 -21.35 -21.28
C LEU A 145 -76.67 -22.20 -20.01
N ALA A 146 -75.56 -22.32 -19.25
CA ALA A 146 -75.57 -23.01 -17.95
C ALA A 146 -76.50 -22.31 -16.92
N GLY A 147 -76.53 -20.98 -16.92
CA GLY A 147 -77.44 -20.19 -16.09
C GLY A 147 -78.90 -20.36 -16.47
N GLY A 148 -79.21 -20.46 -17.77
CA GLY A 148 -80.55 -20.73 -18.30
C GLY A 148 -81.05 -22.14 -17.95
N ILE A 149 -80.17 -23.15 -18.01
CA ILE A 149 -80.51 -24.52 -17.59
C ILE A 149 -80.73 -24.58 -16.07
N ALA A 150 -79.89 -23.89 -15.28
CA ALA A 150 -80.04 -23.82 -13.83
C ALA A 150 -81.26 -23.00 -13.37
N SER A 151 -81.71 -22.01 -14.14
CA SER A 151 -82.92 -21.24 -13.84
C SER A 151 -84.18 -22.01 -14.23
N LEU A 152 -84.16 -22.79 -15.31
CA LEU A 152 -85.25 -23.70 -15.65
C LEU A 152 -85.42 -24.80 -14.60
N GLY A 153 -84.33 -25.37 -14.09
CA GLY A 153 -84.39 -26.31 -12.96
C GLY A 153 -84.94 -25.69 -11.68
N ARG A 154 -84.57 -24.44 -11.37
CA ARG A 154 -85.12 -23.71 -10.21
C ARG A 154 -86.58 -23.30 -10.39
N ALA A 155 -86.97 -22.86 -11.58
CA ALA A 155 -88.34 -22.47 -11.89
C ALA A 155 -89.28 -23.68 -11.87
N LEU A 156 -88.81 -24.84 -12.36
CA LEU A 156 -89.64 -26.04 -12.45
C LEU A 156 -89.72 -26.82 -11.13
N VAL A 157 -88.68 -26.78 -10.29
CA VAL A 157 -88.62 -27.56 -9.03
C VAL A 157 -88.88 -26.72 -7.78
N VAL A 158 -88.34 -25.50 -7.71
CA VAL A 158 -88.37 -24.69 -6.47
C VAL A 158 -89.59 -23.79 -6.40
N VAL A 159 -90.12 -23.31 -7.53
CA VAL A 159 -91.32 -22.44 -7.54
C VAL A 159 -92.61 -23.20 -7.17
N PRO A 160 -92.88 -24.44 -7.63
CA PRO A 160 -94.06 -25.16 -7.17
C PRO A 160 -93.91 -25.59 -5.70
N ALA A 161 -92.71 -26.03 -5.28
CA ALA A 161 -92.47 -26.43 -3.89
C ALA A 161 -92.52 -25.25 -2.90
N GLY A 162 -92.00 -24.08 -3.29
CA GLY A 162 -92.07 -22.84 -2.51
C GLY A 162 -93.47 -22.23 -2.46
N TRP A 163 -94.24 -22.35 -3.54
CA TRP A 163 -95.65 -21.95 -3.56
C TRP A 163 -96.50 -22.83 -2.64
N LEU A 164 -96.29 -24.15 -2.68
CA LEU A 164 -97.00 -25.10 -1.82
C LEU A 164 -96.63 -24.90 -0.33
N TYR A 165 -95.36 -24.61 -0.01
CA TYR A 165 -94.91 -24.31 1.36
C TYR A 165 -95.42 -22.95 1.87
N ALA A 166 -95.46 -21.92 1.01
CA ALA A 166 -95.88 -20.57 1.36
C ALA A 166 -97.39 -20.41 1.50
N HIS A 167 -98.21 -21.12 0.70
CA HIS A 167 -99.67 -21.00 0.78
C HIS A 167 -100.30 -21.92 1.83
N LEU A 168 -99.73 -23.11 2.10
CA LEU A 168 -100.32 -24.03 3.08
C LEU A 168 -99.73 -23.92 4.50
N LEU A 169 -98.44 -23.59 4.66
CA LEU A 169 -97.78 -23.64 5.97
C LEU A 169 -97.56 -22.25 6.63
N ALA A 170 -97.52 -21.17 5.84
CA ALA A 170 -97.30 -19.82 6.36
C ALA A 170 -98.53 -19.14 7.00
N PRO A 171 -99.80 -19.39 6.60
CA PRO A 171 -100.92 -18.69 7.23
C PRO A 171 -101.19 -19.15 8.67
N LEU A 172 -100.70 -20.32 9.08
CA LEU A 172 -100.96 -20.85 10.41
C LEU A 172 -100.02 -20.34 11.52
N THR A 173 -98.92 -19.64 11.19
CA THR A 173 -97.87 -19.35 12.21
C THR A 173 -97.50 -17.90 12.44
N ARG A 174 -97.90 -16.91 11.63
CA ARG A 174 -97.39 -15.52 11.83
C ARG A 174 -98.41 -14.42 11.54
N GLY A 175 -99.25 -14.15 12.54
CA GLY A 175 -99.96 -12.89 12.66
C GLY A 175 -99.03 -11.67 12.64
N THR A 176 -99.46 -10.67 11.86
CA THR A 176 -99.49 -9.24 12.23
C THR A 176 -98.22 -8.47 12.61
N GLY A 177 -97.01 -8.89 12.17
CA GLY A 177 -95.78 -8.11 12.44
C GLY A 177 -94.99 -7.55 11.23
N ARG A 178 -95.04 -8.19 10.05
CA ARG A 178 -94.07 -7.90 8.95
C ARG A 178 -94.65 -7.16 7.73
N GLY A 179 -95.95 -6.89 7.68
CA GLY A 179 -96.60 -6.23 6.54
C GLY A 179 -96.14 -4.79 6.33
N LEU A 180 -95.95 -4.03 7.41
CA LEU A 180 -95.67 -2.59 7.33
C LEU A 180 -94.22 -2.27 6.89
N GLY A 181 -93.24 -3.06 7.34
CA GLY A 181 -91.83 -2.86 6.99
C GLY A 181 -91.48 -3.24 5.55
N LEU A 182 -92.21 -4.20 4.97
CA LEU A 182 -92.06 -4.58 3.56
C LEU A 182 -92.73 -3.56 2.62
N LEU A 183 -93.89 -3.02 2.99
CA LEU A 183 -94.55 -1.96 2.23
C LEU A 183 -93.70 -0.68 2.17
N GLY A 184 -93.11 -0.24 3.28
CA GLY A 184 -92.20 0.92 3.28
C GLY A 184 -90.94 0.72 2.43
N ARG A 185 -90.34 -0.49 2.49
CA ARG A 185 -89.09 -0.78 1.75
C ARG A 185 -89.32 -0.96 0.25
N TYR A 186 -90.44 -1.56 -0.16
CA TYR A 186 -90.75 -1.74 -1.59
C TYR A 186 -91.35 -0.48 -2.23
N LEU A 187 -92.14 0.32 -1.51
CA LEU A 187 -92.83 1.49 -2.07
C LEU A 187 -91.96 2.75 -2.14
N LEU A 188 -91.01 2.96 -1.21
CA LEU A 188 -90.14 4.15 -1.21
C LEU A 188 -88.72 3.86 -1.68
N VAL A 189 -88.09 2.81 -1.15
CA VAL A 189 -86.64 2.60 -1.36
C VAL A 189 -86.35 2.05 -2.74
N LEU A 190 -87.16 1.11 -3.25
CA LEU A 190 -86.95 0.53 -4.57
C LEU A 190 -87.09 1.56 -5.72
N PRO A 191 -88.15 2.38 -5.80
CA PRO A 191 -88.28 3.37 -6.87
C PRO A 191 -87.24 4.49 -6.74
N ALA A 192 -86.90 4.95 -5.53
CA ALA A 192 -85.86 5.95 -5.32
C ALA A 192 -84.47 5.43 -5.75
N VAL A 193 -84.13 4.17 -5.43
CA VAL A 193 -82.85 3.57 -5.83
C VAL A 193 -82.82 3.27 -7.33
N LEU A 194 -83.95 2.87 -7.94
CA LEU A 194 -84.04 2.73 -9.39
C LEU A 194 -83.91 4.08 -10.11
N LEU A 195 -84.56 5.14 -9.59
CA LEU A 195 -84.50 6.49 -10.14
C LEU A 195 -83.07 7.05 -10.05
N TRP A 196 -82.37 6.79 -8.95
CA TRP A 196 -80.96 7.15 -8.80
C TRP A 196 -80.06 6.37 -9.77
N ARG A 197 -80.24 5.04 -9.87
CA ARG A 197 -79.39 4.17 -10.70
C ARG A 197 -79.65 4.31 -12.20
N ARG A 198 -80.89 4.57 -12.63
CA ARG A 198 -81.27 4.70 -14.04
C ARG A 198 -81.36 6.13 -14.54
N GLY A 199 -81.66 7.10 -13.67
CA GLY A 199 -81.85 8.51 -14.05
C GLY A 199 -80.63 9.38 -13.73
N LEU A 200 -80.34 9.60 -12.44
CA LEU A 200 -79.37 10.61 -12.00
C LEU A 200 -77.90 10.19 -12.18
N ALA A 201 -77.56 8.93 -11.93
CA ALA A 201 -76.19 8.46 -12.04
C ALA A 201 -75.63 8.48 -13.49
N PRO A 202 -76.38 8.10 -14.55
CA PRO A 202 -75.88 8.19 -15.92
C PRO A 202 -75.85 9.63 -16.45
N THR A 203 -76.80 10.49 -16.08
CA THR A 203 -76.81 11.90 -16.49
C THR A 203 -75.68 12.71 -15.81
N GLY A 204 -75.43 12.50 -14.52
CA GLY A 204 -74.28 13.12 -13.83
C GLY A 204 -72.92 12.68 -14.40
N ARG A 205 -72.80 11.41 -14.81
CA ARG A 205 -71.58 10.91 -15.48
C ARG A 205 -71.42 11.45 -16.90
N GLY A 206 -72.51 11.64 -17.64
CA GLY A 206 -72.49 12.26 -18.96
C GLY A 206 -72.05 13.72 -18.91
N VAL A 207 -72.61 14.50 -18.00
CA VAL A 207 -72.25 15.92 -17.80
C VAL A 207 -70.81 16.06 -17.28
N GLY A 208 -70.40 15.23 -16.33
CA GLY A 208 -69.01 15.23 -15.83
C GLY A 208 -67.99 14.84 -16.91
N ALA A 209 -68.32 13.88 -17.79
CA ALA A 209 -67.46 13.50 -18.90
C ALA A 209 -67.35 14.60 -19.96
N LEU A 210 -68.47 15.28 -20.26
CA LEU A 210 -68.48 16.43 -21.17
C LEU A 210 -67.69 17.61 -20.61
N ALA A 211 -67.85 17.95 -19.33
CA ALA A 211 -67.09 18.99 -18.67
C ALA A 211 -65.58 18.67 -18.62
N ALA A 212 -65.22 17.42 -18.31
CA ALA A 212 -63.83 16.98 -18.32
C ALA A 212 -63.23 16.97 -19.73
N TRP A 213 -64.01 16.58 -20.75
CA TRP A 213 -63.59 16.64 -22.15
C TRP A 213 -63.37 18.08 -22.61
N LEU A 214 -64.30 18.98 -22.28
CA LEU A 214 -64.21 20.40 -22.59
C LEU A 214 -62.99 21.04 -21.91
N TRP A 215 -62.77 20.75 -20.62
CA TRP A 215 -61.59 21.22 -19.89
C TRP A 215 -60.28 20.72 -20.52
N ARG A 216 -60.25 19.45 -20.92
CA ARG A 216 -59.04 18.84 -21.48
C ARG A 216 -58.68 19.40 -22.85
N TRP A 217 -59.68 19.72 -23.68
CA TRP A 217 -59.46 20.29 -25.01
C TRP A 217 -59.31 21.81 -24.99
N LEU A 218 -60.05 22.53 -24.15
CA LEU A 218 -60.07 23.99 -24.14
C LEU A 218 -58.98 24.60 -23.25
N ALA A 219 -58.62 23.97 -22.14
CA ALA A 219 -57.61 24.49 -21.22
C ALA A 219 -56.29 23.71 -21.32
N VAL A 220 -56.34 22.39 -21.20
CA VAL A 220 -55.13 21.56 -21.06
C VAL A 220 -54.37 21.44 -22.39
N ALA A 221 -55.06 21.17 -23.50
CA ALA A 221 -54.41 21.03 -24.80
C ALA A 221 -53.66 22.31 -25.25
N PRO A 222 -54.26 23.52 -25.21
CA PRO A 222 -53.52 24.74 -25.55
C PRO A 222 -52.44 25.09 -24.54
N ALA A 223 -52.65 24.86 -23.23
CA ALA A 223 -51.61 25.09 -22.23
C ALA A 223 -50.39 24.16 -22.43
N VAL A 224 -50.62 22.88 -22.74
CA VAL A 224 -49.55 21.93 -23.07
C VAL A 224 -48.90 22.29 -24.41
N GLY A 225 -49.68 22.77 -25.38
CA GLY A 225 -49.18 23.29 -26.65
C GLY A 225 -48.22 24.47 -26.45
N LEU A 226 -48.61 25.46 -25.65
CA LEU A 226 -47.81 26.62 -25.29
C LEU A 226 -46.54 26.21 -24.52
N HIS A 227 -46.66 25.29 -23.57
CA HIS A 227 -45.50 24.79 -22.82
C HIS A 227 -44.48 24.11 -23.75
N ARG A 228 -44.95 23.24 -24.65
CA ARG A 228 -44.08 22.50 -25.58
C ARG A 228 -43.48 23.38 -26.68
N HIS A 229 -44.26 24.28 -27.27
CA HIS A 229 -43.81 25.07 -28.42
C HIS A 229 -43.14 26.39 -28.05
N VAL A 230 -43.38 26.92 -26.86
CA VAL A 230 -42.86 28.24 -26.45
C VAL A 230 -41.90 28.11 -25.28
N LEU A 231 -42.34 27.55 -24.15
CA LEU A 231 -41.51 27.47 -22.94
C LEU A 231 -40.33 26.50 -23.07
N THR A 232 -40.52 25.36 -23.74
CA THR A 232 -39.46 24.37 -23.92
C THR A 232 -38.30 24.88 -24.80
N PRO A 233 -38.55 25.45 -26.00
CA PRO A 233 -37.46 26.02 -26.79
C PRO A 233 -36.85 27.27 -26.15
N LEU A 234 -37.63 28.10 -25.46
CA LEU A 234 -37.07 29.23 -24.68
C LEU A 234 -36.15 28.74 -23.55
N GLY A 235 -36.55 27.70 -22.82
CA GLY A 235 -35.70 27.08 -21.79
C GLY A 235 -34.39 26.56 -22.37
N HIS A 236 -34.44 25.87 -23.50
CA HIS A 236 -33.23 25.41 -24.19
C HIS A 236 -32.37 26.56 -24.72
N ALA A 237 -32.97 27.62 -25.26
CA ALA A 237 -32.26 28.80 -25.73
C ALA A 237 -31.54 29.53 -24.59
N VAL A 238 -32.21 29.74 -23.46
CA VAL A 238 -31.61 30.38 -22.27
C VAL A 238 -30.46 29.54 -21.72
N VAL A 239 -30.63 28.23 -21.61
CA VAL A 239 -29.55 27.32 -21.16
C VAL A 239 -28.37 27.32 -22.14
N ALA A 240 -28.64 27.35 -23.45
CA ALA A 240 -27.59 27.44 -24.47
C ALA A 240 -26.83 28.77 -24.39
N VAL A 241 -27.52 29.88 -24.19
CA VAL A 241 -26.89 31.20 -24.02
C VAL A 241 -26.02 31.21 -22.77
N VAL A 242 -26.53 30.79 -21.61
CA VAL A 242 -25.78 30.75 -20.35
C VAL A 242 -24.54 29.84 -20.44
N ARG A 243 -24.66 28.68 -21.09
CA ARG A 243 -23.51 27.79 -21.33
C ARG A 243 -22.53 28.38 -22.33
N GLY A 244 -23.03 29.06 -23.36
CA GLY A 244 -22.22 29.76 -24.35
C GLY A 244 -21.39 30.88 -23.73
N THR A 245 -22.01 31.73 -22.91
CA THR A 245 -21.28 32.77 -22.15
C THR A 245 -20.34 32.16 -21.12
N GLY A 246 -20.76 31.14 -20.37
CA GLY A 246 -19.87 30.44 -19.43
C GLY A 246 -18.63 29.86 -20.11
N ALA A 247 -18.80 29.24 -21.28
CA ALA A 247 -17.69 28.71 -22.08
C ALA A 247 -16.80 29.83 -22.64
N ALA A 248 -17.39 30.94 -23.09
CA ALA A 248 -16.64 32.11 -23.58
C ALA A 248 -15.83 32.77 -22.46
N LEU A 249 -16.40 32.97 -21.27
CA LEU A 249 -15.70 33.49 -20.10
C LEU A 249 -14.61 32.53 -19.63
N ALA A 250 -14.86 31.23 -19.62
CA ALA A 250 -13.85 30.24 -19.27
C ALA A 250 -12.70 30.20 -20.29
N TRP A 251 -13.01 30.33 -21.59
CA TRP A 251 -12.01 30.42 -22.64
C TRP A 251 -11.18 31.70 -22.51
N LEU A 252 -11.83 32.84 -22.26
CA LEU A 252 -11.18 34.13 -22.08
C LEU A 252 -10.30 34.12 -20.83
N GLY A 253 -10.78 33.62 -19.70
CA GLY A 253 -9.97 33.49 -18.48
C GLY A 253 -8.78 32.54 -18.67
N ARG A 254 -8.96 31.45 -19.42
CA ARG A 254 -7.88 30.50 -19.70
C ARG A 254 -6.82 31.10 -20.65
N HIS A 255 -7.24 31.85 -21.68
CA HIS A 255 -6.29 32.49 -22.57
C HIS A 255 -5.61 33.72 -21.94
N LEU A 256 -6.35 34.53 -21.19
CA LEU A 256 -5.88 35.79 -20.64
C LEU A 256 -5.09 35.62 -19.34
N CYS A 257 -5.40 34.61 -18.52
CA CYS A 257 -4.69 34.38 -17.25
C CYS A 257 -3.80 33.14 -17.31
N VAL A 258 -4.33 32.00 -17.79
CA VAL A 258 -3.64 30.71 -17.66
C VAL A 258 -2.47 30.60 -18.64
N LEU A 259 -2.64 31.00 -19.90
CA LEU A 259 -1.53 31.00 -20.88
C LEU A 259 -0.37 31.92 -20.49
N PRO A 260 -0.57 33.20 -20.11
CA PRO A 260 0.54 34.05 -19.69
C PRO A 260 1.14 33.59 -18.35
N ALA A 261 0.35 33.07 -17.41
CA ALA A 261 0.89 32.50 -16.17
C ALA A 261 1.75 31.25 -16.45
N LEU A 262 1.33 30.38 -17.38
CA LEU A 262 2.12 29.24 -17.83
C LEU A 262 3.38 29.69 -18.58
N ALA A 263 3.27 30.71 -19.42
CA ALA A 263 4.43 31.28 -20.09
C ALA A 263 5.43 31.83 -19.06
N LEU A 264 4.96 32.58 -18.06
CA LEU A 264 5.79 33.08 -16.96
C LEU A 264 6.42 31.92 -16.17
N HIS A 265 5.66 30.88 -15.86
CA HIS A 265 6.19 29.71 -15.18
C HIS A 265 7.28 29.00 -16.01
N ARG A 266 7.04 28.83 -17.31
CA ARG A 266 7.95 28.10 -18.20
C ARG A 266 9.22 28.90 -18.54
N TRP A 267 9.07 30.20 -18.76
CA TRP A 267 10.13 31.10 -19.19
C TRP A 267 10.88 31.78 -18.05
N VAL A 268 10.29 31.91 -16.85
CA VAL A 268 10.92 32.60 -15.71
C VAL A 268 11.18 31.62 -14.56
N LEU A 269 10.15 30.93 -14.06
CA LEU A 269 10.33 30.04 -12.89
C LEU A 269 11.16 28.79 -13.21
N THR A 270 11.02 28.22 -14.39
CA THR A 270 11.76 27.02 -14.76
C THR A 270 13.27 27.27 -14.93
N PRO A 271 13.72 28.35 -15.60
CA PRO A 271 15.15 28.68 -15.62
C PRO A 271 15.66 29.13 -14.25
N LEU A 272 14.89 29.89 -13.47
CA LEU A 272 15.26 30.25 -12.09
C LEU A 272 15.42 29.01 -11.21
N GLY A 273 14.48 28.06 -11.28
CA GLY A 273 14.54 26.81 -10.53
C GLY A 273 15.73 25.95 -10.92
N ARG A 274 16.09 25.89 -12.20
CA ARG A 274 17.31 25.20 -12.66
C ARG A 274 18.58 25.92 -12.19
N GLY A 275 18.61 27.25 -12.23
CA GLY A 275 19.72 28.05 -11.71
C GLY A 275 19.94 27.84 -10.22
N LEU A 276 18.86 27.87 -9.43
CA LEU A 276 18.91 27.62 -7.98
C LEU A 276 19.33 26.18 -7.66
N ALA A 277 18.83 25.20 -8.41
CA ALA A 277 19.21 23.80 -8.23
C ALA A 277 20.70 23.56 -8.51
N LEU A 278 21.27 24.26 -9.49
CA LEU A 278 22.72 24.24 -9.74
C LEU A 278 23.48 24.88 -8.58
N LEU A 279 23.02 26.03 -8.08
CA LEU A 279 23.64 26.71 -6.95
C LEU A 279 23.67 25.82 -5.69
N VAL A 280 22.53 25.20 -5.36
CA VAL A 280 22.42 24.27 -4.22
C VAL A 280 23.29 23.05 -4.43
N ARG A 281 23.36 22.52 -5.66
CA ARG A 281 24.20 21.35 -5.96
C ARG A 281 25.69 21.66 -5.82
N GLU A 282 26.14 22.83 -6.25
CA GLU A 282 27.53 23.26 -6.06
C GLU A 282 27.86 23.49 -4.59
N ILE A 283 26.96 24.12 -3.82
CA ILE A 283 27.14 24.32 -2.37
C ILE A 283 27.20 22.97 -1.65
N ALA A 284 26.32 22.03 -1.99
CA ALA A 284 26.32 20.68 -1.42
C ALA A 284 27.60 19.92 -1.78
N GLY A 285 28.08 20.03 -3.02
CA GLY A 285 29.36 19.46 -3.45
C GLY A 285 30.54 20.00 -2.65
N ALA A 286 30.61 21.32 -2.48
CA ALA A 286 31.64 21.97 -1.67
C ALA A 286 31.58 21.55 -0.20
N ALA A 287 30.38 21.44 0.38
CA ALA A 287 30.18 21.00 1.75
C ALA A 287 30.61 19.54 1.97
N VAL A 288 30.35 18.65 1.02
CA VAL A 288 30.78 17.24 1.09
C VAL A 288 32.30 17.12 1.04
N VAL A 289 32.97 17.89 0.15
CA VAL A 289 34.43 17.89 0.08
C VAL A 289 35.03 18.44 1.38
N ALA A 290 34.47 19.53 1.92
CA ALA A 290 34.90 20.08 3.21
C ALA A 290 34.73 19.05 4.34
N TRP A 291 33.61 18.32 4.36
CA TRP A 291 33.34 17.28 5.35
C TRP A 291 34.32 16.09 5.24
N GLN A 292 34.64 15.65 4.03
CA GLN A 292 35.61 14.57 3.80
C GLN A 292 37.04 14.96 4.20
N VAL A 293 37.41 16.23 4.02
CA VAL A 293 38.71 16.74 4.48
C VAL A 293 38.73 16.78 6.01
N ALA A 294 37.68 17.32 6.63
CA ALA A 294 37.55 17.33 8.10
C ALA A 294 37.63 15.92 8.69
N GLY A 295 36.93 14.94 8.10
CA GLY A 295 36.96 13.54 8.54
C GLY A 295 38.36 12.91 8.42
N ARG A 296 39.10 13.20 7.34
CA ARG A 296 40.49 12.72 7.18
C ARG A 296 41.44 13.35 8.20
N VAL A 297 41.29 14.64 8.47
CA VAL A 297 42.10 15.34 9.48
C VAL A 297 41.83 14.78 10.88
N MET A 298 40.55 14.59 11.25
CA MET A 298 40.20 14.03 12.56
C MET A 298 40.67 12.58 12.70
N ALA A 299 40.54 11.76 11.66
CA ALA A 299 41.05 10.40 11.67
C ALA A 299 42.58 10.36 11.86
N ALA A 300 43.32 11.24 11.17
CA ALA A 300 44.76 11.36 11.34
C ALA A 300 45.13 11.81 12.76
N LEU A 301 44.37 12.75 13.33
CA LEU A 301 44.56 13.25 14.69
C LEU A 301 44.35 12.13 15.72
N PHE A 302 43.24 11.39 15.63
CA PHE A 302 42.95 10.26 16.52
C PHE A 302 43.98 9.13 16.38
N HIS A 303 44.48 8.87 15.17
CA HIS A 303 45.51 7.88 14.96
C HIS A 303 46.86 8.31 15.55
N ALA A 304 47.20 9.59 15.45
CA ALA A 304 48.41 10.15 16.05
C ALA A 304 48.33 10.11 17.59
N VAL A 305 47.19 10.52 18.16
CA VAL A 305 46.94 10.44 19.60
C VAL A 305 46.95 8.99 20.08
N GLY A 306 46.28 8.09 19.36
CA GLY A 306 46.24 6.66 19.68
C GLY A 306 47.62 6.01 19.64
N ARG A 307 48.45 6.33 18.63
CA ARG A 307 49.86 5.90 18.61
C ARG A 307 50.67 6.50 19.74
N GLY A 308 50.50 7.79 20.03
CA GLY A 308 51.19 8.46 21.12
C GLY A 308 50.88 7.78 22.45
N LEU A 309 49.61 7.52 22.74
CA LEU A 309 49.17 6.84 23.94
C LEU A 309 49.67 5.38 23.98
N TYR A 310 49.65 4.67 22.86
CA TYR A 310 50.16 3.31 22.78
C TYR A 310 51.66 3.25 23.10
N VAL A 311 52.47 4.13 22.49
CA VAL A 311 53.92 4.19 22.70
C VAL A 311 54.25 4.67 24.12
N LEU A 312 53.51 5.67 24.63
CA LEU A 312 53.79 6.25 25.95
C LEU A 312 53.31 5.37 27.11
N LEU A 313 52.19 4.65 26.95
CA LEU A 313 51.57 3.89 28.03
C LEU A 313 51.81 2.39 27.90
N ILE A 314 51.55 1.82 26.71
CA ILE A 314 51.53 0.38 26.51
C ILE A 314 52.93 -0.19 26.32
N VAL A 315 53.77 0.44 25.49
CA VAL A 315 55.15 -0.03 25.28
C VAL A 315 55.95 -0.11 26.59
N PRO A 316 55.97 0.92 27.47
CA PRO A 316 56.68 0.80 28.74
C PRO A 316 56.01 -0.18 29.70
N CYS A 317 54.68 -0.29 29.74
CA CYS A 317 54.01 -1.31 30.56
C CYS A 317 54.34 -2.73 30.10
N VAL A 318 54.34 -2.98 28.79
CA VAL A 318 54.69 -4.30 28.21
C VAL A 318 56.17 -4.58 28.42
N ALA A 319 57.04 -3.60 28.27
CA ALA A 319 58.46 -3.73 28.58
C ALA A 319 58.67 -4.03 30.07
N LEU A 320 58.02 -3.30 30.97
CA LEU A 320 58.05 -3.55 32.41
C LEU A 320 57.57 -4.96 32.74
N TRP A 321 56.49 -5.41 32.10
CA TRP A 321 55.99 -6.77 32.28
C TRP A 321 56.98 -7.82 31.76
N ARG A 322 57.53 -7.63 30.55
CA ARG A 322 58.36 -8.64 29.88
C ARG A 322 59.78 -8.72 30.42
N TYR A 323 60.35 -7.58 30.83
CA TYR A 323 61.73 -7.47 31.31
C TYR A 323 61.87 -7.43 32.84
N VAL A 324 60.84 -7.03 33.59
CA VAL A 324 60.91 -6.92 35.05
C VAL A 324 59.98 -7.91 35.75
N LEU A 325 58.66 -7.84 35.50
CA LEU A 325 57.71 -8.70 36.23
C LEU A 325 57.78 -10.18 35.82
N ALA A 326 57.95 -10.49 34.54
CA ALA A 326 58.02 -11.86 34.06
C ALA A 326 59.25 -12.62 34.60
N PRO A 327 60.48 -12.07 34.58
CA PRO A 327 61.62 -12.72 35.23
C PRO A 327 61.51 -12.71 36.76
N ALA A 328 61.05 -11.62 37.39
CA ALA A 328 60.84 -11.58 38.84
C ALA A 328 59.79 -12.59 39.31
N GLY A 329 58.70 -12.76 38.57
CA GLY A 329 57.66 -13.77 38.86
C GLY A 329 58.17 -15.20 38.66
N ARG A 330 59.03 -15.43 37.66
CA ARG A 330 59.70 -16.72 37.49
C ARG A 330 60.67 -17.00 38.63
N ALA A 331 61.44 -16.01 39.08
CA ALA A 331 62.37 -16.13 40.20
C ALA A 331 61.63 -16.31 41.54
N LEU A 332 60.59 -15.54 41.81
CA LEU A 332 59.77 -15.67 43.02
C LEU A 332 59.08 -17.06 43.09
N ARG A 333 58.65 -17.57 41.92
CA ARG A 333 58.09 -18.92 41.81
C ARG A 333 59.11 -20.02 42.08
N THR A 334 60.38 -19.84 41.69
CA THR A 334 61.43 -20.85 41.94
C THR A 334 61.97 -20.78 43.36
N TRP A 335 62.17 -19.59 43.90
CA TRP A 335 62.79 -19.37 45.21
C TRP A 335 61.81 -19.53 46.37
N MET A 336 60.57 -19.04 46.23
CA MET A 336 59.63 -18.99 47.36
C MET A 336 58.58 -20.10 47.32
N TRP A 337 58.06 -20.43 46.14
CA TRP A 337 56.95 -21.39 46.01
C TRP A 337 57.38 -22.87 45.98
N ARG A 338 58.58 -23.19 45.48
CA ARG A 338 59.07 -24.57 45.50
C ARG A 338 59.35 -25.13 46.91
N PRO A 339 60.00 -24.41 47.84
CA PRO A 339 60.22 -24.92 49.20
C PRO A 339 58.93 -24.96 50.03
N THR A 340 58.06 -23.94 49.92
CA THR A 340 56.77 -23.91 50.62
C THR A 340 55.81 -24.99 50.13
N ALA A 341 55.76 -25.29 48.83
CA ALA A 341 54.97 -26.39 48.29
C ALA A 341 55.49 -27.77 48.73
N ARG A 342 56.80 -27.93 48.98
CA ARG A 342 57.36 -29.17 49.52
C ARG A 342 57.00 -29.34 51.00
N ALA A 343 57.11 -28.28 51.80
CA ALA A 343 56.69 -28.28 53.21
C ALA A 343 55.18 -28.57 53.35
N ALA A 344 54.32 -27.90 52.57
CA ALA A 344 52.87 -28.11 52.60
C ALA A 344 52.45 -29.53 52.21
N ARG A 345 53.15 -30.17 51.28
CA ARG A 345 52.88 -31.57 50.89
C ARG A 345 53.42 -32.60 51.89
N ALA A 346 54.40 -32.23 52.74
CA ALA A 346 54.82 -33.05 53.86
C ALA A 346 53.79 -32.96 55.00
N THR A 347 53.34 -31.74 55.34
CA THR A 347 52.29 -31.50 56.33
C THR A 347 50.96 -32.12 55.92
N GLY A 348 50.58 -32.02 54.64
CA GLY A 348 49.35 -32.62 54.11
C GLY A 348 49.37 -34.16 53.98
N ARG A 349 50.56 -34.79 54.05
CA ARG A 349 50.69 -36.25 54.17
C ARG A 349 50.55 -36.67 55.63
N ALA A 350 51.26 -35.99 56.54
CA ALA A 350 51.12 -36.20 57.99
C ALA A 350 49.68 -35.99 58.50
N LEU A 351 48.96 -34.97 58.00
CA LEU A 351 47.55 -34.74 58.33
C LEU A 351 46.61 -35.83 57.79
N ARG A 352 46.93 -36.42 56.63
CA ARG A 352 46.12 -37.51 56.06
C ARG A 352 46.32 -38.81 56.81
N ASP A 353 47.55 -39.09 57.24
CA ASP A 353 47.87 -40.30 58.01
C ASP A 353 47.32 -40.20 59.45
N ALA A 354 47.35 -39.00 60.06
CA ALA A 354 46.65 -38.71 61.31
C ALA A 354 45.11 -38.77 61.17
N GLY A 355 44.57 -38.27 60.05
CA GLY A 355 43.12 -38.32 59.78
C GLY A 355 42.56 -39.74 59.63
N ARG A 356 43.34 -40.70 59.12
CA ARG A 356 42.94 -42.11 59.04
C ARG A 356 42.98 -42.83 60.40
N ALA A 357 43.80 -42.37 61.34
CA ALA A 357 43.94 -42.96 62.67
C ALA A 357 42.89 -42.45 63.69
N VAL A 358 42.15 -41.37 63.40
CA VAL A 358 41.39 -40.58 64.39
C VAL A 358 39.85 -40.67 64.21
N GLY A 359 39.34 -41.58 63.38
CA GLY A 359 37.90 -41.77 63.13
C GLY A 359 37.03 -42.25 64.31
N GLY A 360 37.49 -42.15 65.58
CA GLY A 360 36.83 -42.75 66.74
C GLY A 360 36.39 -41.83 67.90
N SER A 361 36.91 -40.60 68.06
CA SER A 361 36.62 -39.79 69.27
C SER A 361 36.51 -38.28 69.01
N LEU A 362 35.38 -37.88 68.41
CA LEU A 362 35.14 -36.52 67.91
C LEU A 362 35.04 -35.40 68.96
N ARG A 363 34.87 -35.68 70.26
CA ARG A 363 34.64 -34.63 71.27
C ARG A 363 35.92 -34.04 71.88
N ASP A 364 36.97 -34.82 72.02
CA ASP A 364 38.26 -34.33 72.54
C ASP A 364 39.07 -33.60 71.47
N ALA A 365 38.88 -33.97 70.21
CA ALA A 365 39.42 -33.25 69.05
C ALA A 365 38.89 -31.80 68.95
N GLY A 366 37.64 -31.55 69.33
CA GLY A 366 37.05 -30.21 69.31
C GLY A 366 37.75 -29.23 70.27
N ARG A 367 38.17 -29.71 71.44
CA ARG A 367 38.91 -28.89 72.43
C ARG A 367 40.34 -28.60 71.97
N ALA A 368 41.03 -29.59 71.39
CA ALA A 368 42.37 -29.41 70.85
C ALA A 368 42.40 -28.45 69.65
N VAL A 369 41.42 -28.55 68.75
CA VAL A 369 41.27 -27.64 67.60
C VAL A 369 40.91 -26.23 68.06
N GLY A 370 40.05 -26.10 69.08
CA GLY A 370 39.74 -24.80 69.69
C GLY A 370 40.98 -24.11 70.29
N ALA A 371 41.82 -24.86 71.01
CA ALA A 371 43.08 -24.34 71.57
C ALA A 371 44.07 -23.93 70.47
N ALA A 372 44.20 -24.74 69.40
CA ALA A 372 45.06 -24.43 68.27
C ALA A 372 44.56 -23.19 67.48
N LEU A 373 43.25 -23.04 67.30
CA LEU A 373 42.66 -21.85 66.69
C LEU A 373 42.84 -20.61 67.56
N ALA A 374 42.73 -20.73 68.88
CA ALA A 374 43.00 -19.63 69.80
C ALA A 374 44.48 -19.18 69.74
N ALA A 375 45.42 -20.13 69.69
CA ALA A 375 46.85 -19.87 69.53
C ALA A 375 47.19 -19.25 68.14
N ALA A 376 46.53 -19.71 67.08
CA ALA A 376 46.67 -19.11 65.76
C ALA A 376 46.14 -17.67 65.73
N ARG A 377 45.02 -17.41 66.43
CA ARG A 377 44.40 -16.10 66.48
C ARG A 377 45.21 -15.10 67.32
N SER A 378 45.84 -15.54 68.41
CA SER A 378 46.78 -14.70 69.16
C SER A 378 48.03 -14.39 68.34
N SER A 379 48.58 -15.38 67.63
CA SER A 379 49.71 -15.21 66.72
C SER A 379 49.41 -14.18 65.64
N PHE A 380 48.25 -14.28 64.97
CA PHE A 380 47.85 -13.32 63.94
C PHE A 380 47.68 -11.89 64.48
N ARG A 381 47.20 -11.73 65.72
CA ARG A 381 47.10 -10.42 66.37
C ARG A 381 48.47 -9.85 66.71
N ALA A 382 49.41 -10.68 67.17
CA ALA A 382 50.79 -10.28 67.40
C ALA A 382 51.48 -9.86 66.09
N THR A 383 51.32 -10.63 65.02
CA THR A 383 51.90 -10.26 63.71
C THR A 383 51.28 -8.98 63.16
N ARG A 384 49.98 -8.75 63.37
CA ARG A 384 49.33 -7.49 62.98
C ARG A 384 49.82 -6.30 63.80
N SER A 385 50.08 -6.46 65.10
CA SER A 385 50.60 -5.37 65.93
C SER A 385 52.04 -5.03 65.59
N GLU A 386 52.88 -6.02 65.28
CA GLU A 386 54.24 -5.83 64.78
C GLU A 386 54.28 -5.19 63.39
N LEU A 387 53.45 -5.64 62.44
CA LEU A 387 53.31 -5.00 61.13
C LEU A 387 52.85 -3.54 61.27
N ARG A 388 51.92 -3.25 62.18
CA ARG A 388 51.47 -1.87 62.42
C ARG A 388 52.58 -1.01 63.04
N ARG A 389 53.37 -1.54 63.98
CA ARG A 389 54.54 -0.83 64.54
C ARG A 389 55.63 -0.59 63.48
N ALA A 390 55.87 -1.57 62.61
CA ALA A 390 56.86 -1.45 61.54
C ALA A 390 56.44 -0.49 60.41
N LEU A 391 55.13 -0.43 60.08
CA LEU A 391 54.62 0.43 59.00
C LEU A 391 54.36 1.89 59.43
N VAL A 392 54.02 2.16 60.69
CA VAL A 392 53.61 3.50 61.14
C VAL A 392 54.72 4.20 61.95
N GLY A 393 55.78 3.47 62.34
CA GLY A 393 56.83 3.97 63.23
C GLY A 393 56.35 4.07 64.69
N ALA A 394 57.26 3.83 65.64
CA ALA A 394 56.94 3.94 67.06
C ALA A 394 56.64 5.41 67.42
N PRO A 395 55.58 5.70 68.21
CA PRO A 395 55.37 7.04 68.73
C PRO A 395 56.58 7.41 69.62
N ARG A 396 57.24 8.54 69.30
CA ARG A 396 58.34 9.08 70.11
C ARG A 396 57.85 9.28 71.55
N SER A 397 58.37 8.51 72.49
CA SER A 397 58.28 8.80 73.91
C SER A 397 59.02 10.11 74.17
N ARG A 398 58.28 11.15 74.55
CA ARG A 398 58.82 12.35 75.20
C ARG A 398 59.31 11.93 76.59
N GLU A 399 60.56 11.48 76.69
CA GLU A 399 61.26 11.47 77.96
C GLU A 399 61.85 12.87 78.17
N ARG A 400 61.43 13.49 79.27
CA ARG A 400 61.84 14.83 79.71
C ARG A 400 63.32 14.79 80.07
N GLU A 401 64.05 15.77 79.57
CA GLU A 401 65.38 16.17 80.03
C GLU A 401 65.39 16.40 81.55
N PRO A 402 66.43 15.94 82.26
CA PRO A 402 66.69 16.34 83.64
C PRO A 402 67.26 17.77 83.63
N LEU A 403 66.63 18.68 84.36
CA LEU A 403 67.24 19.97 84.71
C LEU A 403 68.12 19.81 85.97
N PRO A 404 69.19 20.61 86.08
CA PRO A 404 70.25 20.50 87.09
C PRO A 404 69.80 20.71 88.54
#